data_AF-A0A6C0E4Q4-F1
#
_entry.id   AF-A0A6C0E4Q4-F1
#
_cell.length_a   1.000
_cell.length_b   1.000
_cell.length_c   1.000
_cell.angle_alpha   90.00
_cell.angle_beta   90.00
_cell.angle_gamma   90.00
#
_symmetry.space_group_name_H-M   'P 1'
#
loop_
_entity.id
_entity.type
_entity.pdbx_description
1 polymer ?
#
loop_
_entity_poly.entity_id
_entity_poly.type
_entity_poly.pdbx_seq_one_letter_code
_entity_poly.pdbx_strand_id
1 'polypeptide(L)'
;MSKKSNDRPSLWNNEMVNSALKSMSASDLEHYKKLGESLYKDLNFETSNIETKENLPPFLSDALAYIVESLKSGLHPSMLEEDEIKVLEEVYGKEWYKKWNYEKEDLKEIRN
;
A
#
# COMPACT_ATOMS: atom_id res chain seq x y z
N MET A 1 35.23 -13.62 -3.70
CA MET A 1 33.83 -13.58 -3.22
C MET A 1 33.66 -12.31 -2.38
N SER A 2 33.04 -11.27 -2.95
CA SER A 2 32.81 -10.01 -2.23
C SER A 2 31.54 -10.15 -1.39
N LYS A 3 31.65 -9.96 -0.07
CA LYS A 3 30.49 -9.93 0.84
C LYS A 3 29.73 -8.63 0.57
N LYS A 4 28.54 -8.70 -0.02
CA LYS A 4 27.62 -7.55 -0.07
C LYS A 4 27.18 -7.26 1.37
N SER A 5 27.67 -6.18 1.98
CA SER A 5 27.16 -5.69 3.25
C SER A 5 25.71 -5.22 3.04
N ASN A 6 24.81 -5.71 3.88
CA ASN A 6 23.40 -5.32 3.93
C ASN A 6 23.24 -3.93 4.56
N ASP A 7 24.01 -2.94 4.08
CA ASP A 7 24.04 -1.59 4.64
C ASP A 7 22.99 -0.72 3.94
N ARG A 8 21.73 -1.15 4.02
CA ARG A 8 20.62 -0.29 3.60
C ARG A 8 20.39 0.72 4.72
N PRO A 9 20.39 2.03 4.43
CA PRO A 9 20.09 3.03 5.46
C PRO A 9 18.74 2.71 6.09
N SER A 10 18.71 2.67 7.42
CA SER A 10 17.49 2.41 8.17
C SER A 10 16.45 3.47 7.82
N LEU A 11 15.27 3.04 7.40
CA LEU A 11 14.13 3.93 7.11
C LEU A 11 13.78 4.81 8.32
N TRP A 12 14.05 4.31 9.52
CA TRP A 12 13.70 4.93 10.80
C TRP A 12 14.86 5.70 11.44
N ASN A 13 16.09 5.48 10.97
CA ASN A 13 17.28 6.15 11.46
C ASN A 13 18.07 6.73 10.28
N ASN A 14 17.45 7.73 9.63
CA ASN A 14 17.99 8.39 8.46
C ASN A 14 18.57 9.76 8.86
N GLU A 15 19.89 9.91 8.71
CA GLU A 15 20.60 11.16 9.03
C GLU A 15 20.09 12.38 8.23
N MET A 16 19.63 12.16 7.00
CA MET A 16 19.04 13.22 6.17
C MET A 16 17.74 13.75 6.78
N VAL A 17 16.87 12.84 7.25
CA VAL A 17 15.60 13.20 7.89
C VAL A 17 15.85 13.91 9.22
N ASN A 18 16.78 13.39 10.02
CA ASN A 18 17.17 14.00 11.30
C ASN A 18 17.75 15.40 11.12
N SER A 19 18.54 15.62 10.07
CA SER A 19 19.11 16.93 9.74
C SER A 19 18.04 17.92 9.29
N ALA A 20 17.10 17.46 8.45
CA ALA A 20 15.96 18.28 8.01
C ALA A 20 15.06 18.70 9.18
N LEU A 21 14.76 17.79 10.11
CA LEU A 21 13.97 18.10 11.31
C LEU A 21 14.66 19.14 12.20
N LYS A 22 16.00 19.12 12.29
CA LYS A 22 16.78 20.09 13.06
C LYS A 22 16.86 21.46 12.40
N SER A 23 16.78 21.53 11.07
CA SER A 23 16.82 22.81 10.34
C SER A 23 15.46 23.49 10.21
N MET A 24 14.37 22.82 10.61
CA MET A 24 13.02 23.37 10.58
C MET A 24 12.76 24.35 11.73
N SER A 25 11.94 25.35 11.46
CA SER A 25 11.44 26.24 12.49
C SER A 25 10.40 25.54 13.37
N ALA A 26 10.19 26.05 14.59
CA ALA A 26 9.17 25.51 15.49
C ALA A 26 7.75 25.56 14.88
N SER A 27 7.44 26.61 14.09
CA SER A 27 6.15 26.72 13.39
C SER A 27 5.98 25.68 12.30
N ASP A 28 7.05 25.35 11.57
CA ASP A 28 6.98 24.33 10.52
C ASP A 28 6.78 22.95 11.14
N LEU A 29 7.50 22.64 12.23
CA LEU A 29 7.33 21.40 12.96
C LEU A 29 5.90 21.23 13.49
N GLU A 30 5.31 22.30 14.05
CA GLU A 30 3.92 22.27 14.50
C GLU A 30 2.93 22.09 13.35
N HIS A 31 3.18 22.76 12.21
CA HIS A 31 2.37 22.61 11.01
C HIS A 31 2.37 21.17 10.49
N TYR A 32 3.54 20.57 10.31
CA TYR A 32 3.66 19.18 9.86
C TYR A 32 3.07 18.19 10.86
N LYS A 33 3.20 18.46 12.16
CA LYS A 33 2.55 17.65 13.20
C LYS A 33 1.03 17.67 13.06
N LYS A 34 0.42 18.85 12.92
CA LYS A 34 -1.03 18.99 12.71
C LYS A 34 -1.50 18.34 11.41
N LEU A 35 -0.70 18.45 10.35
CA LEU A 35 -0.99 17.80 9.07
C LEU A 35 -1.01 16.28 9.23
N GLY A 36 0.03 15.71 9.86
CA GLY A 36 0.10 14.28 10.16
C GLY A 36 -1.05 13.83 11.04
N GLU A 37 -1.36 14.55 12.11
CA GLU A 37 -2.53 14.27 12.95
C GLU A 37 -3.81 14.26 12.11
N SER A 38 -4.05 15.23 11.22
CA SER A 38 -5.26 15.25 10.38
C SER A 38 -5.36 14.06 9.43
N LEU A 39 -4.24 13.58 8.91
CA LEU A 39 -4.19 12.47 7.95
C LEU A 39 -4.42 11.11 8.63
N TYR A 40 -3.94 10.96 9.86
CA TYR A 40 -3.94 9.67 10.56
C TYR A 40 -4.88 9.62 11.76
N LYS A 41 -5.63 10.69 12.06
CA LYS A 41 -6.53 10.81 13.23
C LYS A 41 -7.51 9.65 13.36
N ASP A 42 -8.06 9.22 12.24
CA ASP A 42 -9.11 8.20 12.20
C ASP A 42 -8.54 6.78 12.00
N LEU A 43 -7.21 6.65 11.91
CA LEU A 43 -6.53 5.36 11.76
C LEU A 43 -6.20 4.77 13.13
N ASN A 44 -6.84 3.65 13.46
CA ASN A 44 -6.54 2.87 14.64
C ASN A 44 -5.57 1.73 14.29
N PHE A 45 -4.30 1.90 14.68
CA PHE A 45 -3.23 0.93 14.41
C PHE A 45 -3.18 -0.26 15.38
N GLU A 46 -3.86 -0.19 16.53
CA GLU A 46 -3.87 -1.28 17.53
C GLU A 46 -5.02 -2.27 17.29
N THR A 47 -6.13 -1.80 16.74
CA THR A 47 -7.34 -2.59 16.49
C THR A 47 -7.61 -2.76 15.00
N SER A 48 -6.56 -2.76 14.17
CA SER A 48 -6.66 -2.90 12.72
C SER A 48 -7.09 -4.31 12.30
N ASN A 49 -8.27 -4.72 12.74
CA ASN A 49 -9.19 -5.44 11.89
C ASN A 49 -9.60 -4.45 10.79
N ILE A 50 -8.89 -4.49 9.66
CA ILE A 50 -9.27 -3.89 8.38
C ILE A 50 -10.50 -4.65 7.84
N GLU A 51 -11.51 -4.89 8.68
CA GLU A 51 -12.61 -5.82 8.44
C GLU A 51 -13.84 -5.14 7.83
N THR A 52 -13.80 -3.81 7.64
CA THR A 52 -14.92 -3.11 7.00
C THR A 52 -14.47 -2.32 5.79
N LYS A 53 -15.06 -2.69 4.65
CA LYS A 53 -14.95 -2.06 3.31
C LYS A 53 -15.12 -0.53 3.31
N GLU A 54 -15.69 0.03 4.37
CA GLU A 54 -15.98 1.46 4.54
C GLU A 54 -14.88 2.24 5.27
N ASN A 55 -13.91 1.56 5.90
CA ASN A 55 -12.78 2.17 6.62
C ASN A 55 -11.43 1.67 6.10
N LEU A 56 -11.31 1.47 4.79
CA LEU A 56 -10.01 1.23 4.19
C LEU A 56 -9.15 2.51 4.41
N PRO A 57 -7.92 2.38 4.90
CA PRO A 57 -7.01 3.52 4.96
C PRO A 57 -6.94 4.22 3.59
N PRO A 58 -6.82 5.56 3.53
CA PRO A 58 -6.85 6.30 2.26
C PRO A 58 -5.82 5.78 1.23
N PHE A 59 -4.65 5.34 1.68
CA PHE A 59 -3.64 4.74 0.79
C PHE A 59 -4.10 3.40 0.18
N LEU A 60 -4.88 2.61 0.93
CA LEU A 60 -5.39 1.32 0.50
C LEU A 60 -6.58 1.50 -0.44
N SER A 61 -7.40 2.54 -0.25
CA SER A 61 -8.47 2.89 -1.19
C SER A 61 -7.93 3.33 -2.55
N ASP A 62 -6.86 4.12 -2.56
CA ASP A 62 -6.24 4.60 -3.81
C ASP A 62 -5.56 3.45 -4.56
N ALA A 63 -4.81 2.60 -3.85
CA ALA A 63 -4.21 1.39 -4.42
C ALA A 63 -5.28 0.46 -5.01
N LEU A 64 -6.35 0.20 -4.26
CA LEU A 64 -7.48 -0.61 -4.73
C LEU A 64 -8.13 0.00 -5.98
N ALA A 65 -8.36 1.32 -6.00
CA ALA A 65 -8.95 2.00 -7.15
C ALA A 65 -8.08 1.84 -8.40
N TYR A 66 -6.77 1.98 -8.26
CA TYR A 66 -5.81 1.78 -9.34
C TYR A 66 -5.82 0.35 -9.89
N ILE A 67 -5.78 -0.66 -9.01
CA ILE A 67 -5.82 -2.07 -9.40
C ILE A 67 -7.13 -2.40 -10.12
N VAL A 68 -8.27 -1.92 -9.58
CA VAL A 68 -9.59 -2.15 -10.17
C VAL A 68 -9.70 -1.52 -11.56
N GLU A 69 -9.18 -0.31 -11.74
CA GLU A 69 -9.21 0.37 -13.04
C GLU A 69 -8.30 -0.34 -14.05
N SER A 70 -7.14 -0.82 -13.61
CA SER A 70 -6.23 -1.61 -14.44
C SER A 70 -6.90 -2.89 -14.95
N LEU A 71 -7.56 -3.65 -14.07
CA LEU A 71 -8.31 -4.86 -14.46
C LEU A 71 -9.47 -4.54 -15.41
N LYS A 72 -10.20 -3.43 -15.18
CA LYS A 72 -11.27 -2.99 -16.11
C LYS A 72 -10.75 -2.57 -17.47
N SER A 73 -9.55 -2.02 -17.52
CA SER A 73 -8.89 -1.64 -18.78
C SER A 73 -8.36 -2.85 -19.58
N GLY A 74 -8.50 -4.06 -19.04
CA GLY A 74 -8.10 -5.30 -19.69
C GLY A 74 -6.73 -5.82 -19.25
N LEU A 75 -6.16 -5.30 -18.16
CA LEU A 75 -4.97 -5.91 -17.55
C LEU A 75 -5.30 -7.34 -17.12
N HIS A 76 -4.50 -8.30 -17.56
CA HIS A 76 -4.69 -9.68 -17.18
C HIS A 76 -4.26 -9.92 -15.72
N PRO A 77 -4.99 -10.71 -14.92
CA PRO A 77 -4.66 -11.00 -13.51
C PRO A 77 -3.23 -11.49 -13.28
N SER A 78 -2.66 -12.24 -14.23
CA SER A 78 -1.28 -12.73 -14.15
C SER A 78 -0.22 -11.63 -14.23
N MET A 79 -0.60 -10.39 -14.57
CA MET A 79 0.28 -9.23 -14.62
C MET A 79 0.24 -8.41 -13.32
N LEU A 80 -0.62 -8.77 -12.37
CA LEU A 80 -0.64 -8.14 -11.06
C LEU A 80 0.57 -8.57 -10.24
N GLU A 81 1.09 -7.64 -9.45
CA GLU A 81 2.14 -7.92 -8.47
C GLU A 81 1.56 -8.64 -7.24
N GLU A 82 2.42 -9.36 -6.49
CA GLU A 82 2.00 -10.11 -5.32
C GLU A 82 1.29 -9.25 -4.27
N ASP A 83 1.72 -7.99 -4.11
CA ASP A 83 1.11 -7.08 -3.14
C ASP A 83 -0.26 -6.57 -3.61
N GLU A 84 -0.46 -6.39 -4.92
CA GLU A 84 -1.77 -6.04 -5.48
C GLU A 84 -2.78 -7.19 -5.32
N ILE A 85 -2.31 -8.44 -5.48
CA ILE A 85 -3.12 -9.64 -5.21
C ILE A 85 -3.54 -9.68 -3.74
N LYS A 86 -2.64 -9.38 -2.79
CA LYS A 86 -2.98 -9.34 -1.36
C LYS A 86 -4.06 -8.30 -1.06
N VAL A 87 -3.96 -7.11 -1.64
CA VAL A 87 -4.98 -6.06 -1.49
C VAL A 87 -6.35 -6.55 -2.00
N LEU A 88 -6.38 -7.22 -3.15
CA LEU A 88 -7.62 -7.80 -3.69
C LEU A 88 -8.16 -8.94 -2.82
N GLU A 89 -7.29 -9.80 -2.27
CA GLU A 89 -7.69 -10.87 -1.35
C GLU A 89 -8.26 -10.34 -0.03
N GLU A 90 -7.69 -9.25 0.49
CA GLU A 90 -8.16 -8.61 1.72
C GLU A 90 -9.53 -7.94 1.54
N VAL A 91 -9.76 -7.32 0.37
CA VAL A 91 -11.00 -6.55 0.10
C VAL A 91 -12.13 -7.42 -0.47
N TYR A 92 -11.81 -8.38 -1.34
CA TYR A 92 -12.79 -9.19 -2.08
C TYR A 92 -12.72 -10.68 -1.76
N GLY A 93 -11.75 -11.12 -0.96
CA GLY A 93 -11.54 -12.53 -0.61
C GLY A 93 -10.68 -13.28 -1.63
N LYS A 94 -10.33 -14.52 -1.31
CA LYS A 94 -9.47 -15.40 -2.13
C LYS A 94 -10.01 -15.71 -3.53
N GLU A 95 -11.29 -15.44 -3.77
CA GLU A 95 -11.95 -15.67 -5.06
C GLU A 95 -12.25 -14.37 -5.81
N TRP A 96 -11.50 -13.29 -5.52
CA TRP A 96 -11.67 -11.97 -6.14
C TRP A 96 -11.74 -12.02 -7.67
N TYR A 97 -10.97 -12.91 -8.30
CA TYR A 97 -10.84 -13.05 -9.76
C TYR A 97 -12.15 -13.40 -10.47
N LYS A 98 -13.08 -14.08 -9.77
CA LYS A 98 -14.41 -14.40 -10.31
C LYS A 98 -15.23 -13.14 -10.61
N LYS A 99 -14.97 -12.03 -9.90
CA LYS A 99 -15.65 -10.75 -10.14
C LYS A 99 -15.36 -10.17 -11.53
N TRP A 100 -14.25 -10.57 -12.14
CA TRP A 100 -13.85 -10.16 -13.49
C TRP A 100 -13.92 -11.32 -14.50
N ASN A 101 -14.67 -12.38 -14.18
CA ASN A 101 -14.85 -13.56 -15.05
C ASN A 101 -13.56 -14.31 -15.39
N TYR A 102 -12.57 -14.27 -14.51
CA TYR A 102 -11.38 -15.11 -14.62
C TYR A 102 -11.57 -16.41 -13.85
N GLU A 103 -10.78 -17.42 -14.21
CA GLU A 103 -10.59 -18.64 -13.44
C GLU A 103 -9.30 -18.57 -12.62
N LYS A 104 -9.13 -19.48 -11.67
CA LYS A 104 -7.95 -19.50 -10.79
C LYS A 104 -6.66 -19.74 -11.60
N GLU A 105 -6.81 -20.47 -12.69
CA GLU A 105 -5.76 -20.84 -13.62
C GLU A 105 -5.22 -19.62 -14.38
N ASP A 106 -6.07 -18.62 -14.66
CA ASP A 106 -5.70 -17.39 -15.37
C ASP A 106 -4.85 -16.45 -14.51
N LEU A 107 -4.74 -16.71 -13.20
CA LEU A 107 -3.88 -15.93 -12.31
C LEU A 107 -2.38 -16.10 -12.60
N LYS A 108 -1.99 -17.14 -13.36
CA LYS A 108 -0.59 -17.47 -13.60
C LYS A 108 -0.17 -17.35 -15.06
N GLU A 109 -1.07 -17.65 -15.98
CA GLU A 109 -0.75 -17.68 -17.41
C GLU A 109 -1.91 -17.10 -18.23
N ILE A 110 -1.56 -16.36 -19.28
CA ILE A 110 -2.53 -15.92 -20.30
C ILE A 110 -2.79 -17.11 -21.21
N ARG A 111 -4.02 -17.63 -21.19
CA ARG A 111 -4.47 -18.64 -22.14
C ARG A 111 -4.96 -17.95 -23.41
N ASN A 112 -4.30 -18.22 -24.54
CA ASN A 112 -4.75 -17.86 -25.88
C ASN A 112 -5.76 -18.87 -26.41
#